data_AF-A0A367JE12-F1
#
_entry.id   AF-A0A367JE12-F1
#
_cell.length_a   1.000
_cell.length_b   1.000
_cell.length_c   1.000
_cell.angle_alpha   90.00
_cell.angle_beta   90.00
_cell.angle_gamma   90.00
#
_symmetry.space_group_name_H-M   'P 1'
#
loop_
_entity.id
_entity.type
_entity.pdbx_description
1 polymer ?
#
loop_
_entity_poly.entity_id
_entity_poly.type
_entity_poly.pdbx_seq_one_letter_code
_entity_poly.pdbx_strand_id
1 'polypeptide(L)'
;MDVQTLYEKALRSYLLRKYTPAAATCLRAIAASEPHDQSSLLKVNIWTLYLNIASTLLEHTPFLGINIKSLGIDHAPSEQELCRAIWNKVTHEGFGSVSDTDARIVSSCLVMYLKLDQLGVARDAAEAWFAALSDEFLDHIAANQDQDQIALGYISVVDLYITRILPGMEDFESAKTFVQYNSVLNEAKKKGLLANLQDQQTLVENERQQKKKLEEAAKLAAEEKQKEIERRQLEEAAYLKQEQEKTSKEQEEQQEEVVLEQEPEQERQPLPAVSSSRSMMSTTKKIQDWIHQITTKGMTTSGVVLVLLFALFALLRGQRGRFSAALQAFLNKLWQTVKMGTKVTYM
;
A
#
# COMPACT_ATOMS: atom_id res chain seq x y z
N MET A 1 30.85 18.33 -26.64
CA MET A 1 29.61 19.13 -26.58
C MET A 1 29.68 19.93 -25.32
N ASP A 2 29.31 21.21 -25.37
CA ASP A 2 29.29 22.08 -24.21
C ASP A 2 28.24 21.62 -23.18
N VAL A 3 28.53 21.76 -21.89
CA VAL A 3 27.69 21.29 -20.77
C VAL A 3 26.31 21.94 -20.83
N GLN A 4 26.25 23.23 -21.14
CA GLN A 4 24.98 23.96 -21.29
C GLN A 4 24.12 23.39 -22.41
N THR A 5 24.72 23.06 -23.57
CA THR A 5 23.99 22.45 -24.69
C THR A 5 23.42 21.07 -24.35
N LEU A 6 24.14 20.28 -23.54
CA LEU A 6 23.66 18.99 -23.05
C LEU A 6 22.49 19.16 -22.06
N TYR A 7 22.59 20.14 -21.16
CA TYR A 7 21.51 20.49 -20.24
C TYR A 7 20.23 20.91 -20.97
N GLU A 8 20.32 21.85 -21.92
CA GLU A 8 19.16 22.32 -22.70
C GLU A 8 18.52 21.18 -23.51
N LYS A 9 19.33 20.28 -24.07
CA LYS A 9 18.83 19.10 -24.79
C LYS A 9 18.12 18.12 -23.85
N ALA A 10 18.66 17.89 -22.66
CA ALA A 10 18.02 17.06 -21.63
C ALA A 10 16.69 17.69 -21.19
N LEU A 11 16.68 18.99 -20.90
CA LEU A 11 15.49 19.74 -20.50
C LEU A 11 14.41 19.68 -21.58
N ARG A 12 14.76 19.93 -22.84
CA ARG A 12 13.81 19.81 -23.96
C ARG A 12 13.23 18.40 -24.06
N SER A 13 14.06 17.37 -23.90
CA SER A 13 13.61 15.98 -23.95
C SER A 13 12.66 15.66 -22.79
N TYR A 14 12.94 16.17 -21.60
CA TYR A 14 12.09 16.05 -20.42
C TYR A 14 10.72 16.71 -20.63
N LEU A 15 10.69 17.94 -21.16
CA LEU A 15 9.46 18.67 -21.47
C LEU A 15 8.61 17.95 -22.54
N LEU A 16 9.26 17.27 -23.49
CA LEU A 16 8.60 16.43 -24.49
C LEU A 16 8.17 15.05 -23.96
N ARG A 17 8.25 14.83 -22.63
CA ARG A 17 7.93 13.56 -21.95
C ARG A 17 8.74 12.36 -22.45
N LYS A 18 9.92 12.62 -23.02
CA LYS A 18 10.89 11.59 -23.43
C LYS A 18 11.86 11.35 -22.28
N TYR A 19 11.38 10.72 -21.21
CA TYR A 19 12.11 10.62 -19.94
C TYR A 19 13.39 9.79 -20.03
N THR A 20 13.40 8.64 -20.71
CA THR A 20 14.62 7.81 -20.86
C THR A 20 15.72 8.52 -21.67
N PRO A 21 15.43 9.14 -22.84
CA PRO A 21 16.42 9.98 -23.53
C PRO A 21 16.86 11.21 -22.72
N ALA A 22 15.95 11.82 -21.95
CA ALA A 22 16.26 12.94 -21.08
C ALA A 22 17.26 12.53 -19.99
N ALA A 23 17.02 11.40 -19.31
CA ALA A 23 17.90 10.85 -18.30
C ALA A 23 19.30 10.57 -18.85
N ALA A 24 19.39 9.88 -19.99
CA ALA A 24 20.67 9.58 -20.63
C ALA A 24 21.45 10.85 -21.04
N THR A 25 20.75 11.89 -21.52
CA THR A 25 21.40 13.16 -21.88
C THR A 25 21.82 13.95 -20.64
N CYS A 26 21.00 13.91 -19.58
CA CYS A 26 21.29 14.55 -18.30
C CYS A 26 22.52 13.91 -17.63
N LEU A 27 22.64 12.59 -17.62
CA LEU A 27 23.82 11.88 -17.13
C LEU A 27 25.10 12.26 -17.90
N ARG A 28 25.01 12.48 -19.21
CA ARG A 28 26.14 13.01 -20.00
C ARG A 28 26.49 14.44 -19.61
N ALA A 29 25.50 15.28 -19.29
CA ALA A 29 25.73 16.63 -18.79
C ALA A 29 26.42 16.61 -17.42
N ILE A 30 25.99 15.70 -16.52
CA ILE A 30 26.61 15.48 -15.21
C ILE A 30 28.08 15.05 -15.38
N ALA A 31 28.34 14.02 -16.20
CA ALA A 31 29.69 13.52 -16.44
C ALA A 31 30.63 14.54 -17.11
N ALA A 32 30.07 15.47 -17.89
CA ALA A 32 30.81 16.56 -18.52
C ALA A 32 30.98 17.78 -17.61
N SER A 33 30.26 17.87 -16.48
CA SER A 33 30.40 18.94 -15.51
C SER A 33 31.69 18.73 -14.73
N GLU A 34 32.53 19.76 -14.64
CA GLU A 34 33.75 19.67 -13.85
C GLU A 34 33.44 19.59 -12.34
N PRO A 35 34.23 18.81 -11.57
CA PRO A 35 34.02 18.65 -10.14
C PRO A 35 34.35 19.91 -9.34
N HIS A 36 35.25 20.77 -9.84
CA HIS A 36 35.77 21.93 -9.10
C HIS A 36 34.85 23.15 -9.05
N ASP A 37 33.82 23.24 -9.89
CA ASP A 37 32.86 24.34 -9.85
C ASP A 37 31.61 23.94 -9.04
N GLN A 38 31.82 23.77 -7.72
CA GLN A 38 30.82 23.25 -6.77
C GLN A 38 29.57 24.12 -6.67
N SER A 39 29.67 25.41 -6.98
CA SER A 39 28.59 26.40 -6.80
C SER A 39 28.02 26.96 -8.10
N SER A 40 28.39 26.42 -9.27
CA SER A 40 27.77 26.91 -10.51
C SER A 40 26.27 26.64 -10.51
N LEU A 41 25.50 27.70 -10.74
CA LEU A 41 24.05 27.62 -10.90
C LEU A 41 23.66 26.56 -11.94
N LEU A 42 24.49 26.38 -12.97
CA LEU A 42 24.31 25.35 -14.00
C LEU A 42 24.38 23.93 -13.42
N LYS A 43 25.35 23.64 -12.54
CA LYS A 43 25.47 22.33 -11.88
C LYS A 43 24.26 22.04 -11.00
N VAL A 44 23.80 23.03 -10.22
CA VAL A 44 22.57 22.91 -9.42
C VAL A 44 21.36 22.63 -10.32
N ASN A 45 21.23 23.32 -11.46
CA ASN A 45 20.13 23.10 -12.41
C ASN A 45 20.18 21.71 -13.05
N ILE A 46 21.37 21.20 -13.39
CA ILE A 46 21.54 19.86 -13.96
C ILE A 46 21.09 18.79 -12.94
N TRP A 47 21.55 18.87 -11.70
CA TRP A 47 21.17 17.92 -10.65
C TRP A 47 19.70 18.03 -10.26
N THR A 48 19.15 19.26 -10.23
CA THR A 48 17.71 19.46 -10.03
C THR A 48 16.89 18.82 -11.15
N LEU A 49 17.31 18.96 -12.41
CA LEU A 49 16.67 18.30 -13.55
C LEU A 49 16.77 16.78 -13.43
N TYR A 50 17.93 16.25 -13.05
CA TYR A 50 18.13 14.82 -12.81
C TYR A 50 17.15 14.26 -11.76
N LEU A 51 17.00 14.93 -10.62
CA LEU A 51 16.07 14.54 -9.56
C LEU A 51 14.60 14.59 -10.03
N ASN A 52 14.22 15.59 -10.83
CA ASN A 52 12.89 15.66 -11.41
C ASN A 52 12.63 14.53 -12.42
N ILE A 53 13.63 14.18 -13.24
CA ILE A 53 13.56 13.04 -14.16
C ILE A 53 13.44 11.73 -13.37
N ALA A 54 14.23 11.56 -12.30
CA ALA A 54 14.17 10.38 -11.45
C ALA A 54 12.79 10.25 -10.77
N SER A 55 12.30 11.33 -10.17
CA SER A 55 10.97 11.41 -9.54
C SER A 55 9.87 10.98 -10.51
N THR A 56 9.84 11.55 -11.71
CA THR A 56 8.79 11.25 -12.72
C THR A 56 8.88 9.84 -13.28
N LEU A 57 10.09 9.30 -13.48
CA LEU A 57 10.27 7.92 -13.92
C LEU A 57 9.79 6.91 -12.87
N LEU A 58 10.10 7.19 -11.60
CA LEU A 58 9.73 6.35 -10.46
C LEU A 58 8.23 6.40 -10.17
N GLU A 59 7.60 7.55 -10.34
CA GLU A 59 6.15 7.72 -10.13
C GLU A 59 5.31 6.99 -11.20
N HIS A 60 5.73 7.04 -12.46
CA HIS A 60 4.92 6.53 -13.58
C HIS A 60 5.21 5.09 -13.99
N THR A 61 6.32 4.53 -13.54
CA THR A 61 6.75 3.18 -13.94
C THR A 61 6.81 2.29 -12.71
N PRO A 62 6.16 1.11 -12.71
CA PRO A 62 6.34 0.18 -11.60
C PRO A 62 7.82 -0.15 -11.45
N PHE A 63 8.33 -0.19 -10.22
CA PHE A 63 9.76 -0.38 -9.92
C PHE A 63 10.44 -1.50 -10.74
N LEU A 64 9.77 -2.64 -10.91
CA LEU A 64 10.25 -3.79 -11.69
C LEU A 64 10.41 -3.52 -13.20
N GLY A 65 9.73 -2.50 -13.73
CA GLY A 65 9.78 -2.09 -15.13
C GLY A 65 10.75 -0.93 -15.40
N ILE A 66 11.34 -0.34 -14.37
CA ILE A 66 12.29 0.75 -14.53
C ILE A 66 13.63 0.18 -14.94
N ASN A 67 14.16 0.68 -16.05
CA ASN A 67 15.57 0.47 -16.36
C ASN A 67 16.40 1.37 -15.43
N ILE A 68 16.75 0.86 -14.25
CA ILE A 68 17.48 1.61 -13.21
C ILE A 68 18.82 2.14 -13.76
N LYS A 69 19.42 1.45 -14.74
CA LYS A 69 20.63 1.91 -15.43
C LYS A 69 20.43 3.20 -16.21
N SER A 70 19.20 3.54 -16.59
CA SER A 70 18.90 4.83 -17.23
C SER A 70 19.09 6.03 -16.29
N LEU A 71 19.09 5.79 -14.98
CA LEU A 71 19.46 6.76 -13.94
C LEU A 71 20.94 6.68 -13.55
N GLY A 72 21.73 5.81 -14.21
CA GLY A 72 23.15 5.64 -13.89
C GLY A 72 23.37 4.92 -12.57
N ILE A 73 22.47 4.01 -12.20
CA ILE A 73 22.54 3.15 -11.02
C ILE A 73 22.56 1.69 -11.48
N ASP A 74 23.53 0.92 -11.00
CA ASP A 74 23.77 -0.44 -11.48
C ASP A 74 22.77 -1.46 -10.94
N HIS A 75 22.49 -1.37 -9.63
CA HIS A 75 21.61 -2.28 -8.94
C HIS A 75 20.95 -1.59 -7.73
N ALA A 76 19.65 -1.80 -7.59
CA ALA A 76 18.89 -1.51 -6.37
C ALA A 76 17.79 -2.58 -6.23
N PRO A 77 17.75 -3.34 -5.14
CA PRO A 77 16.77 -4.41 -4.94
C PRO A 77 15.40 -3.88 -4.47
N SER A 78 15.34 -2.65 -3.96
CA SER A 78 14.10 -2.01 -3.50
C SER A 78 14.06 -0.54 -3.90
N GLU A 79 12.86 0.05 -3.89
CA GLU A 79 12.66 1.48 -4.15
C GLU A 79 13.38 2.36 -3.11
N GLN A 80 13.42 1.92 -1.85
CA GLN A 80 14.17 2.59 -0.78
C GLN A 80 15.67 2.60 -1.06
N GLU A 81 16.23 1.47 -1.46
CA GLU A 81 17.66 1.38 -1.80
C GLU A 81 17.98 2.17 -3.07
N LEU A 82 17.05 2.25 -4.01
CA LEU A 82 17.19 3.11 -5.18
C LEU A 82 17.25 4.59 -4.79
N CYS A 83 16.34 5.04 -3.92
CA CYS A 83 16.35 6.40 -3.38
C CYS A 83 17.67 6.70 -2.65
N ARG A 84 18.17 5.77 -1.83
CA ARG A 84 19.49 5.90 -1.17
C ARG A 84 20.65 5.93 -2.17
N ALA A 85 20.60 5.11 -3.22
CA ALA A 85 21.60 5.13 -4.28
C ALA A 85 21.59 6.46 -5.05
N ILE A 86 20.41 7.03 -5.31
CA ILE A 86 20.25 8.37 -5.89
C ILE A 86 20.87 9.43 -4.96
N TRP A 87 20.58 9.39 -3.66
CA TRP A 87 21.18 10.30 -2.68
C TRP A 87 22.71 10.25 -2.74
N ASN A 88 23.28 9.05 -2.61
CA ASN A 88 24.72 8.84 -2.62
C ASN A 88 25.35 9.32 -3.93
N LYS A 89 24.66 9.10 -5.06
CA LYS A 89 25.11 9.60 -6.36
C LYS A 89 25.17 11.12 -6.38
N VAL A 90 24.13 11.80 -5.90
CA VAL A 90 24.05 13.26 -5.87
C VAL A 90 25.13 13.85 -4.95
N THR A 91 25.29 13.31 -3.74
CA THR A 91 26.24 13.85 -2.76
C THR A 91 27.69 13.54 -3.14
N HIS A 92 28.01 12.29 -3.50
CA HIS A 92 29.39 11.89 -3.78
C HIS A 92 29.86 12.22 -5.19
N GLU A 93 29.07 11.95 -6.23
CA GLU A 93 29.47 12.28 -7.61
C GLU A 93 29.20 13.75 -7.94
N GLY A 94 28.15 14.34 -7.36
CA GLY A 94 27.78 15.73 -7.61
C GLY A 94 28.63 16.71 -6.82
N PHE A 95 28.59 16.63 -5.49
CA PHE A 95 29.14 17.66 -4.60
C PHE A 95 30.40 17.21 -3.85
N GLY A 96 30.81 15.95 -3.99
CA GLY A 96 31.99 15.35 -3.35
C GLY A 96 31.73 14.88 -1.93
N SER A 97 30.93 15.62 -1.16
CA SER A 97 30.56 15.27 0.21
C SER A 97 29.12 15.67 0.52
N VAL A 98 28.60 15.14 1.64
CA VAL A 98 27.27 15.50 2.14
C VAL A 98 27.25 16.94 2.66
N SER A 99 28.33 17.41 3.30
CA SER A 99 28.44 18.78 3.84
C SER A 99 28.44 19.84 2.76
N ASP A 100 29.05 19.54 1.60
CA ASP A 100 29.19 20.48 0.49
C ASP A 100 27.96 20.51 -0.43
N THR A 101 26.95 19.69 -0.13
CA THR A 101 25.75 19.61 -0.94
C THR A 101 24.87 20.83 -0.72
N ASP A 102 24.58 21.56 -1.80
CA ASP A 102 23.74 22.76 -1.79
C ASP A 102 22.32 22.45 -1.26
N ALA A 103 21.82 23.29 -0.34
CA ALA A 103 20.52 23.11 0.29
C ALA A 103 19.35 23.03 -0.72
N ARG A 104 19.45 23.68 -1.89
CA ARG A 104 18.44 23.59 -2.96
C ARG A 104 18.34 22.19 -3.56
N ILE A 105 19.48 21.50 -3.67
CA ILE A 105 19.54 20.11 -4.12
C ILE A 105 18.97 19.19 -3.05
N VAL A 106 19.31 19.43 -1.79
CA VAL A 106 18.73 18.69 -0.66
C VAL A 106 17.21 18.83 -0.64
N SER A 107 16.67 20.05 -0.72
CA SER A 107 15.22 20.29 -0.83
C SER A 107 14.60 19.54 -2.01
N SER A 108 15.26 19.55 -3.17
CA SER A 108 14.78 18.83 -4.36
C SER A 108 14.77 17.31 -4.17
N CYS A 109 15.79 16.75 -3.51
CA CYS A 109 15.83 15.33 -3.11
C CYS A 109 14.70 15.00 -2.14
N LEU A 110 14.50 15.81 -1.11
CA LEU A 110 13.45 15.58 -0.11
C LEU A 110 12.05 15.65 -0.75
N VAL A 111 11.80 16.61 -1.65
CA VAL A 111 10.54 16.68 -2.40
C VAL A 111 10.34 15.44 -3.27
N MET A 112 11.40 14.92 -3.90
CA MET A 112 11.32 13.65 -4.63
C MET A 112 10.92 12.50 -3.69
N TYR A 113 11.55 12.36 -2.53
CA TYR A 113 11.21 11.28 -1.59
C TYR A 113 9.79 11.40 -1.04
N LEU A 114 9.32 12.62 -0.78
CA LEU A 114 7.93 12.88 -0.37
C LEU A 114 6.93 12.44 -1.45
N LYS A 115 7.24 12.67 -2.73
CA LYS A 115 6.39 12.21 -3.85
C LYS A 115 6.36 10.69 -3.99
N LEU A 116 7.45 10.02 -3.66
CA LEU A 116 7.58 8.56 -3.71
C LEU A 116 7.12 7.86 -2.42
N ASP A 117 6.56 8.62 -1.47
CA ASP A 117 6.13 8.13 -0.16
C ASP A 117 7.23 7.39 0.62
N GLN A 118 8.50 7.78 0.41
CA GLN A 118 9.67 7.20 1.07
C GLN A 118 10.13 8.07 2.25
N LEU A 119 9.24 8.28 3.23
CA LEU A 119 9.47 9.17 4.36
C LEU A 119 10.68 8.78 5.22
N GLY A 120 10.93 7.48 5.40
CA GLY A 120 12.09 7.00 6.15
C GLY A 120 13.41 7.39 5.50
N VAL A 121 13.51 7.25 4.16
CA VAL A 121 14.71 7.67 3.42
C VAL A 121 14.86 9.19 3.41
N ALA A 122 13.75 9.93 3.36
CA ALA A 122 13.75 11.38 3.46
C ALA A 122 14.30 11.87 4.81
N ARG A 123 13.88 11.23 5.90
CA ARG A 123 14.40 11.50 7.25
C ARG A 123 15.90 11.22 7.34
N ASP A 124 16.32 10.02 6.94
CA ASP A 124 17.74 9.62 6.97
C ASP A 124 18.63 10.63 6.20
N ALA A 125 18.19 11.05 5.01
CA ALA A 125 18.93 11.99 4.17
C ALA A 125 18.98 13.40 4.78
N ALA A 126 17.86 13.90 5.33
CA ALA A 126 17.81 15.19 5.99
C ALA A 126 18.70 15.24 7.24
N GLU A 127 18.58 14.24 8.12
CA GLU A 127 19.39 14.13 9.34
C GLU A 127 20.88 13.99 9.02
N ALA A 128 21.24 13.16 8.02
CA ALA A 128 22.62 13.03 7.56
C ALA A 128 23.19 14.35 7.03
N TRP A 129 22.37 15.14 6.32
CA TRP A 129 22.78 16.46 5.85
C TRP A 129 22.95 17.44 7.00
N PHE A 130 21.98 17.55 7.92
CA PHE A 130 22.09 18.43 9.09
C PHE A 130 23.30 18.08 9.96
N ALA A 131 23.61 16.80 10.14
CA ALA A 131 24.77 16.34 10.92
C ALA A 131 26.12 16.62 10.24
N ALA A 132 26.12 16.86 8.93
CA ALA A 132 27.34 17.15 8.17
C ALA A 132 27.65 18.65 8.06
N LEU A 133 26.73 19.53 8.47
CA LEU A 133 26.95 20.98 8.43
C LEU A 133 27.98 21.40 9.48
N SER A 134 28.90 22.29 9.12
CA SER A 134 29.88 22.84 10.05
C SER A 134 29.29 23.99 10.87
N ASP A 135 29.88 24.24 12.05
CA ASP A 135 29.44 25.34 12.91
C ASP A 135 29.61 26.70 12.23
N GLU A 136 30.67 26.89 11.43
CA GLU A 136 30.90 28.14 10.69
C GLU A 136 29.79 28.41 9.66
N PHE A 137 29.27 27.36 9.03
CA PHE A 137 28.16 27.46 8.09
C PHE A 137 26.86 27.88 8.80
N LEU A 138 26.60 27.29 9.98
CA LEU A 138 25.42 27.62 10.77
C LEU A 138 25.47 29.05 11.29
N ASP A 139 26.64 29.51 11.74
CA ASP A 139 26.87 30.89 12.18
C ASP A 139 26.64 31.89 11.03
N HIS A 140 27.14 31.57 9.83
CA HIS A 140 26.93 32.40 8.64
C HIS A 140 25.45 32.54 8.28
N ILE A 141 24.69 31.45 8.32
CA ILE A 141 23.25 31.47 8.03
C ILE A 141 22.49 32.23 9.13
N ALA A 142 22.84 32.01 10.40
CA ALA A 142 22.21 32.70 11.52
C ALA A 142 22.37 34.23 11.40
N ALA A 143 23.50 34.70 10.87
CA ALA A 143 23.75 36.12 10.63
C ALA A 143 22.99 36.69 9.40
N ASN A 144 22.73 35.89 8.36
CA ASN A 144 22.25 36.35 7.05
C ASN A 144 20.85 35.81 6.64
N GLN A 145 20.00 35.51 7.61
CA GLN A 145 18.75 34.74 7.43
C GLN A 145 17.83 35.18 6.28
N ASP A 146 17.72 36.49 6.01
CA ASP A 146 16.72 37.05 5.09
C ASP A 146 17.32 37.61 3.78
N GLN A 147 18.64 37.58 3.60
CA GLN A 147 19.32 38.16 2.43
C GLN A 147 20.07 37.13 1.58
N ASP A 148 20.51 36.02 2.17
CA ASP A 148 21.33 35.04 1.49
C ASP A 148 20.50 33.88 0.91
N GLN A 149 20.78 33.48 -0.33
CA GLN A 149 20.16 32.34 -0.99
C GLN A 149 20.48 31.03 -0.26
N ILE A 150 21.66 30.94 0.36
CA ILE A 150 22.07 29.76 1.13
C ILE A 150 21.19 29.64 2.38
N ALA A 151 20.95 30.75 3.07
CA ALA A 151 20.09 30.81 4.24
C ALA A 151 18.64 30.42 3.90
N LEU A 152 18.10 30.95 2.81
CA LEU A 152 16.76 30.57 2.33
C LEU A 152 16.68 29.09 1.96
N GLY A 153 17.73 28.53 1.36
CA GLY A 153 17.84 27.11 1.07
C GLY A 153 17.78 26.25 2.33
N TYR A 154 18.58 26.59 3.35
CA TYR A 154 18.56 25.89 4.64
C TYR A 154 17.19 25.93 5.30
N ILE A 155 16.56 27.12 5.35
CA ILE A 155 15.22 27.29 5.92
C ILE A 155 14.21 26.44 5.14
N SER A 156 14.33 26.33 3.82
CA SER A 156 13.48 25.46 3.01
C SER A 156 13.62 23.98 3.36
N VAL A 157 14.85 23.50 3.61
CA VAL A 157 15.09 22.11 4.05
C VAL A 157 14.47 21.86 5.43
N VAL A 158 14.68 22.81 6.35
CA VAL A 158 14.11 22.78 7.70
C VAL A 158 12.58 22.75 7.67
N ASP A 159 11.96 23.61 6.86
CA ASP A 159 10.51 23.66 6.69
C ASP A 159 9.95 22.34 6.14
N LEU A 160 10.57 21.75 5.11
CA LEU A 160 10.19 20.45 4.59
C LEU A 160 10.30 19.34 5.64
N TYR A 161 11.39 19.34 6.40
CA TYR A 161 11.64 18.34 7.43
C TYR A 161 10.59 18.38 8.54
N ILE A 162 10.30 19.59 9.05
CA ILE A 162 9.37 19.78 10.17
C ILE A 162 7.91 19.66 9.74
N THR A 163 7.53 20.17 8.57
CA THR A 163 6.10 20.28 8.20
C THR A 163 5.58 19.10 7.37
N ARG A 164 6.48 18.32 6.74
CA ARG A 164 6.11 17.21 5.85
C ARG A 164 6.68 15.88 6.28
N ILE A 165 7.99 15.81 6.52
CA ILE A 165 8.68 14.52 6.76
C ILE A 165 8.30 13.97 8.14
N LEU A 166 8.59 14.70 9.22
CA LEU A 166 8.32 14.22 10.58
C LEU A 166 6.82 14.02 10.88
N PRO A 167 5.92 14.93 10.49
CA PRO A 167 4.48 14.73 10.67
C PRO A 167 3.94 13.56 9.85
N GLY A 168 4.48 13.32 8.65
CA GLY A 168 4.13 12.16 7.83
C GLY A 168 4.52 10.83 8.50
N MET A 169 5.54 10.84 9.36
CA MET A 169 5.94 9.70 10.19
C MET A 169 5.25 9.67 11.57
N GLU A 170 4.31 10.59 11.83
CA GLU A 170 3.67 10.81 13.14
C GLU A 170 4.66 11.15 14.28
N ASP A 171 5.88 11.59 13.96
CA ASP A 171 6.94 11.92 14.93
C ASP A 171 6.93 13.41 15.30
N PHE A 172 5.80 13.85 15.87
CA PHE A 172 5.58 15.25 16.24
C PHE A 172 6.49 15.73 17.37
N GLU A 173 6.91 14.84 18.26
CA GLU A 173 7.77 15.21 19.39
C GLU A 173 9.18 15.53 18.91
N SER A 174 9.76 14.72 18.03
CA SER A 174 11.06 15.05 17.41
C SER A 174 10.99 16.37 16.63
N ALA A 175 9.87 16.65 15.97
CA ALA A 175 9.67 17.91 15.25
C ALA A 175 9.66 19.13 16.20
N LYS A 176 8.95 19.04 17.32
CA LYS A 176 8.92 20.10 18.35
C LYS A 176 10.30 20.32 18.97
N THR A 177 10.98 19.24 19.34
CA THR A 177 12.35 19.28 19.87
C THR A 177 13.28 19.95 18.87
N PHE A 178 13.25 19.55 17.60
CA PHE A 178 14.10 20.15 16.57
C PHE A 178 13.87 21.67 16.44
N VAL A 179 12.60 22.13 16.41
CA VAL A 179 12.29 23.57 16.33
C VAL A 179 12.82 24.34 17.54
N GLN A 180 12.71 23.78 18.74
CA GLN A 180 13.14 24.43 19.98
C GLN A 180 14.67 24.62 20.02
N TYR A 181 15.42 23.58 19.65
CA TYR A 181 16.88 23.58 19.72
C TYR A 181 17.57 24.20 18.49
N ASN A 182 16.84 24.46 17.40
CA ASN A 182 17.42 25.09 16.23
C ASN A 182 17.81 26.55 16.53
N SER A 183 19.11 26.84 16.50
CA SER A 183 19.69 28.17 16.75
C SER A 183 19.50 29.14 15.58
N VAL A 184 19.31 28.60 14.38
CA VAL A 184 19.23 29.35 13.12
C VAL A 184 17.82 29.92 12.89
N LEU A 185 16.78 29.31 13.44
CA LEU A 185 15.41 29.82 13.27
C LEU A 185 15.14 31.04 14.17
N ASN A 186 14.56 32.09 13.61
CA ASN A 186 14.05 33.21 14.40
C ASN A 186 12.79 32.83 15.21
N GLU A 187 12.54 33.54 16.31
CA GLU A 187 11.43 33.25 17.23
C GLU A 187 10.05 33.32 16.55
N ALA A 188 9.88 34.20 15.57
CA ALA A 188 8.63 34.31 14.81
C ALA A 188 8.36 33.04 13.97
N LYS A 189 9.36 32.53 13.25
CA LYS A 189 9.28 31.29 12.47
C LYS A 189 9.14 30.08 13.38
N LYS A 190 9.87 30.02 14.50
CA LYS A 190 9.68 28.96 15.51
C LYS A 190 8.24 28.88 15.99
N LYS A 191 7.65 30.01 16.37
CA LYS A 191 6.25 30.07 16.81
C LYS A 191 5.28 29.65 15.70
N GLY A 192 5.50 30.10 14.46
CA GLY A 192 4.68 29.71 13.31
C GLY A 192 4.75 28.21 13.01
N LEU A 193 5.94 27.62 13.07
CA LEU A 193 6.15 26.18 12.85
C LEU A 193 5.54 25.35 13.97
N LEU A 194 5.67 25.75 15.23
CA LEU A 194 5.03 25.05 16.36
C LEU A 194 3.51 25.10 16.28
N ALA A 195 2.93 26.24 15.87
CA ALA A 195 1.49 26.35 15.65
C ALA A 195 1.02 25.40 14.54
N ASN A 196 1.72 25.37 13.40
CA ASN A 196 1.42 24.45 12.30
C ASN A 196 1.52 22.98 12.71
N LEU A 197 2.57 22.61 13.46
CA LEU A 197 2.72 21.25 14.02
C LEU A 197 1.56 20.88 14.94
N GLN A 198 1.12 21.81 15.80
CA GLN A 198 -0.03 21.58 16.67
C GLN A 198 -1.32 21.38 15.87
N ASP A 199 -1.56 22.21 14.86
CA ASP A 199 -2.72 22.09 13.98
C ASP A 199 -2.70 20.72 13.27
N GLN A 200 -1.57 20.32 12.68
CA GLN A 200 -1.42 19.01 12.04
C GLN A 200 -1.63 17.85 13.02
N GLN A 201 -1.07 17.93 14.23
CA GLN A 201 -1.26 16.90 15.26
C GLN A 201 -2.74 16.76 15.64
N THR A 202 -3.47 17.88 15.79
CA THR A 202 -4.90 17.85 16.09
C THR A 202 -5.73 17.27 14.94
N LEU A 203 -5.36 17.56 13.68
CA LEU A 203 -6.02 16.98 12.51
C LEU A 203 -5.88 15.46 12.48
N VAL A 204 -4.65 14.95 12.63
CA VAL A 204 -4.38 13.50 12.64
C VAL A 204 -5.11 12.80 13.78
N GLU A 205 -5.12 13.38 14.99
CA GLU A 205 -5.83 12.80 16.12
C GLU A 205 -7.37 12.82 15.91
N ASN A 206 -7.92 13.89 15.33
CA ASN A 206 -9.34 13.96 15.00
C ASN A 206 -9.74 12.90 13.97
N GLU A 207 -8.94 12.69 12.92
CA GLU A 207 -9.17 11.64 11.93
C GLU A 207 -9.11 10.24 12.56
N ARG A 208 -8.13 10.02 13.45
CA ARG A 208 -8.01 8.76 14.20
C ARG A 208 -9.23 8.50 15.08
N GLN A 209 -9.73 9.51 15.76
CA GLN A 209 -10.94 9.40 16.59
C GLN A 209 -12.19 9.16 15.74
N GLN A 210 -12.34 9.83 14.60
CA GLN A 210 -13.45 9.59 13.68
C GLN A 210 -13.43 8.16 13.14
N LYS A 211 -12.26 7.66 12.73
CA LYS A 211 -12.10 6.28 12.25
C LYS A 211 -12.49 5.24 13.31
N LYS A 212 -12.08 5.45 14.57
CA LYS A 212 -12.48 4.58 15.69
C LYS A 212 -14.00 4.58 15.90
N LYS A 213 -14.62 5.76 15.92
CA LYS A 213 -16.09 5.88 16.06
C LYS A 213 -16.84 5.18 14.93
N LEU A 214 -16.36 5.29 13.70
CA LEU A 214 -16.95 4.60 12.54
C LEU A 214 -16.79 3.09 12.63
N GLU A 215 -15.63 2.60 13.07
CA GLU A 215 -15.38 1.17 13.26
C GLU A 215 -16.26 0.58 14.38
N GLU A 216 -16.42 1.30 15.49
CA GLU A 216 -17.31 0.93 16.59
C GLU A 216 -18.78 0.90 16.15
N ALA A 217 -19.24 1.93 15.42
CA ALA A 217 -20.59 1.97 14.88
C ALA A 217 -20.84 0.84 13.87
N ALA A 218 -19.87 0.53 13.00
CA ALA A 218 -19.95 -0.58 12.06
C ALA A 218 -20.03 -1.94 12.77
N LYS A 219 -19.29 -2.10 13.87
CA LYS A 219 -19.31 -3.32 14.69
C LYS A 219 -20.65 -3.50 15.39
N LEU A 220 -21.22 -2.45 15.98
CA LEU A 220 -22.54 -2.49 16.62
C LEU A 220 -23.64 -2.81 15.61
N ALA A 221 -23.63 -2.17 14.44
CA ALA A 221 -24.59 -2.45 13.37
C ALA A 221 -24.48 -3.90 12.83
N ALA A 222 -23.28 -4.46 12.80
CA ALA A 222 -23.07 -5.85 12.42
C ALA A 222 -23.60 -6.83 13.49
N GLU A 223 -23.40 -6.52 14.77
CA GLU A 223 -23.91 -7.32 15.88
C GLU A 223 -25.45 -7.29 15.94
N GLU A 224 -26.06 -6.13 15.74
CA GLU A 224 -27.52 -5.99 15.70
C GLU A 224 -28.13 -6.78 14.54
N LYS A 225 -27.51 -6.70 13.35
CA LYS A 225 -27.92 -7.53 12.20
C LYS A 225 -27.78 -9.02 12.49
N GLN A 226 -26.73 -9.43 13.20
CA GLN A 226 -26.54 -10.84 13.56
C GLN A 226 -27.63 -11.33 14.52
N LYS A 227 -27.98 -10.52 15.53
CA LYS A 227 -29.07 -10.82 16.48
C LYS A 227 -30.43 -10.90 15.78
N GLU A 228 -30.70 -10.00 14.83
CA GLU A 228 -31.94 -10.01 14.05
C GLU A 228 -32.04 -11.27 13.17
N ILE A 229 -30.94 -11.69 12.53
CA ILE A 229 -30.89 -12.92 11.73
C ILE A 229 -31.13 -14.15 12.63
N GLU A 230 -30.49 -14.20 13.80
CA GLU A 230 -30.68 -15.30 14.76
C GLU A 230 -32.12 -15.37 15.26
N ARG A 231 -32.75 -14.22 15.55
CA ARG A 231 -34.17 -14.17 15.93
C ARG A 231 -35.07 -14.74 14.84
N ARG A 232 -34.86 -14.33 13.57
CA ARG A 232 -35.63 -14.85 12.42
C ARG A 232 -35.44 -16.35 12.22
N GLN A 233 -34.20 -16.86 12.36
CA GLN A 233 -33.94 -18.29 12.27
C GLN A 233 -34.64 -19.09 13.36
N LEU A 234 -34.73 -18.55 14.58
CA LEU A 234 -35.40 -19.19 15.69
C LEU A 234 -36.93 -19.18 15.52
N GLU A 235 -37.50 -18.08 15.01
CA GLU A 235 -38.91 -17.96 14.64
C GLU A 235 -39.28 -18.94 13.51
N GLU A 236 -38.48 -19.03 12.44
CA GLU A 236 -38.68 -19.99 11.34
C GLU A 236 -38.58 -21.45 11.82
N ALA A 237 -37.62 -21.76 12.68
CA ALA A 237 -37.48 -23.10 13.26
C ALA A 237 -38.65 -23.47 14.18
N ALA A 238 -39.20 -22.52 14.92
CA ALA A 238 -40.39 -22.75 15.76
C ALA A 238 -41.65 -23.00 14.90
N TYR A 239 -41.80 -22.26 13.80
CA TYR A 239 -42.89 -22.45 12.85
C TYR A 239 -42.85 -23.85 12.21
N LEU A 240 -41.68 -24.27 11.69
CA LEU A 240 -41.50 -25.59 11.09
C LEU A 240 -41.80 -26.74 12.05
N LYS A 241 -41.46 -26.59 13.34
CA LYS A 241 -41.80 -27.59 14.38
C LYS A 241 -43.31 -27.71 14.59
N GLN A 242 -44.03 -26.58 14.65
CA GLN A 242 -45.49 -26.62 14.78
C GLN A 242 -46.16 -27.24 13.55
N GLU A 243 -45.63 -27.00 12.35
CA GLU A 243 -46.15 -27.59 11.12
C GLU A 243 -45.90 -29.11 11.08
N GLN A 244 -44.70 -29.56 11.47
CA GLN A 244 -44.41 -30.99 11.62
C GLN A 244 -45.31 -31.66 12.67
N GLU A 245 -45.54 -31.05 13.83
CA GLU A 245 -46.44 -31.61 14.84
C GLU A 245 -47.90 -31.72 14.35
N LYS A 246 -48.39 -30.76 13.57
CA LYS A 246 -49.72 -30.85 12.94
C LYS A 246 -49.79 -31.99 11.93
N THR A 247 -48.78 -32.08 11.07
CA THR A 247 -48.71 -33.13 10.04
C THR A 247 -48.61 -34.53 10.66
N SER A 248 -47.83 -34.69 11.74
CA SER A 248 -47.73 -35.95 12.47
C SER A 248 -49.04 -36.36 13.14
N LYS A 249 -49.80 -35.40 13.70
CA LYS A 249 -51.12 -35.68 14.29
C LYS A 249 -52.16 -36.09 13.23
N GLU A 250 -52.14 -35.45 12.06
CA GLU A 250 -53.00 -35.85 10.92
C GLU A 250 -52.62 -37.25 10.40
N GLN A 251 -51.33 -37.62 10.42
CA GLN A 251 -50.89 -38.98 10.07
C GLN A 251 -51.27 -40.02 11.13
N GLU A 252 -51.24 -39.67 12.42
CA GLU A 252 -51.72 -40.54 13.50
C GLU A 252 -53.24 -40.75 13.42
N GLU A 253 -54.03 -39.70 13.15
CA GLU A 253 -55.49 -39.83 12.94
C GLU A 253 -55.83 -40.67 11.69
N GLN A 254 -55.05 -40.58 10.61
CA GLN A 254 -55.22 -41.43 9.42
C GLN A 254 -54.76 -42.89 9.64
N GLN A 255 -53.86 -43.16 10.58
CA GLN A 255 -53.50 -44.53 10.96
C GLN A 255 -54.53 -45.15 11.92
N GLU A 256 -55.20 -44.37 12.77
CA GLU A 256 -56.27 -44.87 13.64
C GLU A 256 -57.54 -45.25 12.87
N GLU A 257 -57.78 -44.68 11.68
CA GLU A 257 -58.92 -45.04 10.80
C GLU A 257 -58.68 -46.32 9.97
N VAL A 258 -57.47 -46.90 9.97
CA VAL A 258 -57.13 -48.12 9.18
C VAL A 258 -56.98 -49.39 10.05
N VAL A 259 -57.10 -49.31 11.39
CA VAL A 259 -56.95 -50.47 12.31
C VAL A 259 -58.29 -51.14 12.63
N LEU A 260 -59.10 -51.42 11.60
CA LEU A 260 -60.30 -52.24 11.71
C LEU A 260 -60.40 -53.30 10.61
N GLU A 261 -59.27 -53.88 10.20
CA GLU A 261 -59.25 -55.20 9.52
C GLU A 261 -57.84 -55.79 9.53
N GLN A 262 -57.58 -56.75 10.44
CA GLN A 262 -56.97 -58.07 10.17
C GLN A 262 -56.30 -58.71 11.41
N GLU A 263 -56.71 -59.96 11.64
CA GLU A 263 -56.21 -60.98 12.59
C GLU A 263 -54.85 -61.60 12.14
N PRO A 264 -54.22 -62.49 12.94
CA PRO A 264 -52.77 -62.50 13.18
C PRO A 264 -52.01 -63.70 12.56
N GLU A 265 -50.69 -63.58 12.38
CA GLU A 265 -49.81 -64.75 12.42
C GLU A 265 -48.35 -64.43 12.84
N GLN A 266 -48.00 -64.98 14.00
CA GLN A 266 -46.72 -65.55 14.46
C GLN A 266 -45.41 -65.29 13.65
N GLU A 267 -44.33 -64.82 14.33
CA GLU A 267 -43.29 -65.69 14.93
C GLU A 267 -41.93 -64.98 15.19
N ARG A 268 -41.44 -65.09 16.44
CA ARG A 268 -40.04 -65.07 16.98
C ARG A 268 -39.19 -63.78 17.14
N GLN A 269 -38.72 -63.68 18.39
CA GLN A 269 -37.62 -62.89 19.02
C GLN A 269 -36.21 -63.23 18.45
N PRO A 270 -35.06 -62.62 18.85
CA PRO A 270 -34.81 -61.67 19.95
C PRO A 270 -33.87 -60.44 19.65
N LEU A 271 -33.90 -59.50 20.62
CA LEU A 271 -32.94 -58.43 20.98
C LEU A 271 -31.45 -58.91 21.06
N PRO A 272 -30.40 -58.03 21.09
CA PRO A 272 -30.37 -56.76 21.83
C PRO A 272 -29.47 -55.59 21.32
N ALA A 273 -29.52 -54.50 22.10
CA ALA A 273 -28.44 -53.57 22.46
C ALA A 273 -28.26 -52.24 21.69
N VAL A 274 -28.81 -51.19 22.32
CA VAL A 274 -28.19 -49.90 22.66
C VAL A 274 -26.74 -49.68 22.21
N SER A 275 -26.52 -48.66 21.37
CA SER A 275 -25.40 -47.73 21.57
C SER A 275 -25.62 -46.39 20.85
N SER A 276 -25.75 -45.36 21.67
CA SER A 276 -25.50 -43.96 21.36
C SER A 276 -24.07 -43.78 20.82
N SER A 277 -23.91 -43.11 19.68
CA SER A 277 -22.75 -42.23 19.44
C SER A 277 -22.86 -41.47 18.13
N ARG A 278 -22.77 -40.15 18.26
CA ARG A 278 -22.37 -39.15 17.26
C ARG A 278 -21.43 -39.71 16.18
N SER A 279 -21.75 -39.45 14.91
CA SER A 279 -20.77 -39.48 13.83
C SER A 279 -21.08 -38.40 12.79
N MET A 280 -20.79 -37.14 13.14
CA MET A 280 -20.45 -36.12 12.16
C MET A 280 -19.01 -36.37 11.70
N MET A 281 -18.81 -37.25 10.72
CA MET A 281 -17.60 -37.33 9.88
C MET A 281 -17.81 -38.40 8.81
N SER A 282 -18.53 -38.08 7.72
CA SER A 282 -18.53 -38.94 6.51
C SER A 282 -18.53 -38.16 5.19
N THR A 283 -18.26 -36.86 5.22
CA THR A 283 -18.11 -36.04 4.01
C THR A 283 -16.71 -36.13 3.39
N THR A 284 -15.69 -36.59 4.12
CA THR A 284 -14.31 -36.63 3.60
C THR A 284 -14.01 -37.85 2.73
N LYS A 285 -14.60 -39.03 3.01
CA LYS A 285 -14.37 -40.25 2.20
C LYS A 285 -15.01 -40.16 0.81
N LYS A 286 -16.19 -39.54 0.69
CA LYS A 286 -16.84 -39.30 -0.62
C LYS A 286 -16.04 -38.33 -1.50
N ILE A 287 -15.33 -37.38 -0.90
CA ILE A 287 -14.47 -36.42 -1.63
C ILE A 287 -13.21 -37.12 -2.13
N GLN A 288 -12.62 -38.03 -1.33
CA GLN A 288 -11.47 -38.82 -1.78
C GLN A 288 -11.80 -39.75 -2.95
N ASP A 289 -12.95 -40.44 -2.92
CA ASP A 289 -13.38 -41.32 -4.02
C ASP A 289 -13.71 -40.51 -5.29
N TRP A 290 -14.24 -39.30 -5.15
CA TRP A 290 -14.49 -38.38 -6.28
C TRP A 290 -13.19 -37.83 -6.90
N ILE A 291 -12.20 -37.45 -6.08
CA ILE A 291 -10.89 -36.99 -6.55
C ILE A 291 -10.16 -38.09 -7.33
N HIS A 292 -10.22 -39.34 -6.84
CA HIS A 292 -9.59 -40.48 -7.51
C HIS A 292 -10.26 -40.85 -8.84
N GLN A 293 -11.58 -40.62 -8.99
CA GLN A 293 -12.27 -40.78 -10.28
C GLN A 293 -11.90 -39.71 -11.30
N ILE A 294 -11.58 -38.49 -10.85
CA ILE A 294 -11.12 -37.38 -11.72
C ILE A 294 -9.69 -37.61 -12.23
N THR A 295 -8.83 -38.25 -11.44
CA THR A 295 -7.44 -38.51 -11.84
C THR A 295 -7.30 -39.70 -12.79
N THR A 296 -8.22 -40.67 -12.74
CA THR A 296 -8.10 -41.93 -13.50
C THR A 296 -8.82 -41.91 -14.85
N LYS A 297 -9.83 -41.06 -15.04
CA LYS A 297 -10.47 -40.83 -16.34
C LYS A 297 -10.00 -39.50 -16.88
N GLY A 298 -8.95 -39.51 -17.70
CA GLY A 298 -8.29 -38.32 -18.26
C GLY A 298 -9.29 -37.28 -18.79
N MET A 299 -9.55 -36.25 -17.98
CA MET A 299 -10.33 -35.10 -18.39
C MET A 299 -9.48 -34.26 -19.34
N THR A 300 -10.05 -33.94 -20.50
CA THR A 300 -9.53 -32.92 -21.41
C THR A 300 -9.20 -31.65 -20.62
N THR A 301 -8.19 -30.90 -21.04
CA THR A 301 -7.63 -29.69 -20.39
C THR A 301 -8.68 -28.69 -19.86
N SER A 302 -9.87 -28.63 -20.47
CA SER A 302 -11.02 -27.84 -20.02
C SER A 302 -11.57 -28.24 -18.64
N GLY A 303 -11.49 -29.51 -18.28
CA GLY A 303 -12.00 -30.05 -17.02
C GLY A 303 -11.13 -29.69 -15.81
N VAL A 304 -9.81 -29.67 -15.97
CA VAL A 304 -8.86 -29.26 -14.92
C VAL A 304 -9.07 -27.78 -14.57
N VAL A 305 -9.36 -26.95 -15.59
CA VAL A 305 -9.67 -25.53 -15.39
C VAL A 305 -10.94 -25.33 -14.57
N LEU A 306 -12.00 -26.10 -14.82
CA LEU A 306 -13.25 -26.00 -14.04
C LEU A 306 -13.08 -26.46 -12.58
N VAL A 307 -12.30 -27.51 -12.33
CA VAL A 307 -12.00 -27.98 -10.97
C VAL A 307 -11.17 -26.94 -10.21
N LEU A 308 -10.18 -26.32 -10.85
CA LEU A 308 -9.43 -25.20 -10.27
C LEU A 308 -10.34 -24.00 -9.99
N LEU A 309 -11.26 -23.68 -10.90
CA LEU A 309 -12.23 -22.58 -10.72
C LEU A 309 -13.15 -22.84 -9.53
N PHE A 310 -13.66 -24.06 -9.39
CA PHE A 310 -14.51 -24.45 -8.26
C PHE A 310 -13.76 -24.50 -6.93
N ALA A 311 -12.51 -25.00 -6.92
CA ALA A 311 -11.65 -24.97 -5.74
C ALA A 311 -11.35 -23.53 -5.30
N LEU A 312 -11.11 -22.64 -6.26
CA LEU A 312 -10.89 -21.21 -6.03
C LEU A 312 -12.17 -20.54 -5.50
N PHE A 313 -13.34 -20.84 -6.07
CA PHE A 313 -14.64 -20.35 -5.55
C PHE A 313 -14.96 -20.89 -4.15
N ALA A 314 -14.62 -22.13 -3.83
CA ALA A 314 -14.82 -22.70 -2.51
C ALA A 314 -13.91 -22.04 -1.46
N LEU A 315 -12.65 -21.76 -1.82
CA LEU A 315 -11.73 -20.98 -0.98
C LEU A 315 -12.21 -19.53 -0.80
N LEU A 316 -12.73 -18.91 -1.86
CA LEU A 316 -13.30 -17.55 -1.82
C LEU A 316 -14.56 -17.46 -0.94
N ARG A 317 -15.36 -18.54 -0.83
CA ARG A 317 -16.62 -18.54 -0.09
C ARG A 317 -16.44 -18.89 1.40
N GLY A 318 -15.37 -19.60 1.77
CA GLY A 318 -15.07 -20.00 3.15
C GLY A 318 -14.38 -18.92 4.01
N GLN A 319 -13.66 -17.98 3.38
CA GLN A 319 -12.94 -16.93 4.10
C GLN A 319 -13.74 -15.61 4.07
N ARG A 320 -14.71 -15.50 5.00
CA ARG A 320 -15.35 -14.22 5.30
C ARG A 320 -14.31 -13.24 5.85
N GLY A 321 -13.88 -12.32 4.99
CA GLY A 321 -13.44 -10.99 5.38
C GLY A 321 -11.93 -10.79 5.55
N ARG A 322 -11.19 -10.81 4.43
CA ARG A 322 -10.11 -9.86 4.09
C ARG A 322 -9.37 -10.34 2.85
N PHE A 323 -9.80 -9.89 1.68
CA PHE A 323 -8.95 -9.99 0.50
C PHE A 323 -7.74 -9.07 0.71
N SER A 324 -6.54 -9.64 0.62
CA SER A 324 -5.31 -8.85 0.52
C SER A 324 -5.49 -7.80 -0.59
N ALA A 325 -5.09 -6.55 -0.32
CA ALA A 325 -5.19 -5.45 -1.27
C ALA A 325 -4.54 -5.80 -2.63
N ALA A 326 -3.52 -6.66 -2.62
CA ALA A 326 -2.87 -7.16 -3.83
C ALA A 326 -3.80 -8.03 -4.69
N LEU A 327 -4.65 -8.86 -4.07
CA LEU A 327 -5.60 -9.73 -4.79
C LEU A 327 -6.75 -8.92 -5.38
N GLN A 328 -7.23 -7.89 -4.67
CA GLN A 328 -8.22 -6.95 -5.20
C GLN A 328 -7.67 -6.18 -6.40
N ALA A 329 -6.43 -5.72 -6.32
CA ALA A 329 -5.77 -5.04 -7.45
C ALA A 329 -5.65 -5.97 -8.67
N PHE A 330 -5.33 -7.25 -8.45
CA PHE A 330 -5.22 -8.23 -9.53
C PHE A 330 -6.58 -8.56 -10.15
N LEU A 331 -7.61 -8.77 -9.35
CA LEU A 331 -8.98 -9.02 -9.81
C LEU A 331 -9.54 -7.83 -10.59
N ASN A 332 -9.28 -6.60 -10.14
CA ASN A 332 -9.70 -5.40 -10.86
C ASN A 332 -9.04 -5.30 -12.24
N LYS A 333 -7.74 -5.61 -12.36
CA LYS A 333 -7.05 -5.65 -13.67
C LYS A 333 -7.61 -6.74 -14.58
N LEU A 334 -7.84 -7.94 -14.06
CA LEU A 334 -8.44 -9.04 -14.81
C LEU A 334 -9.84 -8.70 -15.33
N TRP A 335 -10.68 -8.09 -14.48
CA TRP A 335 -12.00 -7.62 -14.85
C TRP A 335 -11.94 -6.54 -15.95
N GLN A 336 -10.95 -5.65 -15.86
CA GLN A 336 -10.73 -4.60 -16.85
C GLN A 336 -10.31 -5.17 -18.22
N THR A 337 -9.45 -6.20 -18.23
CA THR A 337 -9.06 -6.91 -19.47
C THR A 337 -10.25 -7.63 -20.10
N VAL A 338 -11.09 -8.31 -19.31
CA VAL A 338 -12.32 -8.96 -19.82
C VAL A 338 -13.30 -7.93 -20.38
N LYS A 339 -13.42 -6.76 -19.74
CA LYS A 339 -14.29 -5.65 -20.20
C LYS A 339 -13.77 -4.99 -21.49
N MET A 340 -12.45 -4.94 -21.69
CA MET A 340 -11.85 -4.49 -22.94
C MET A 340 -12.05 -5.51 -24.06
N GLY A 341 -11.89 -6.81 -23.77
CA GLY A 341 -12.07 -7.87 -24.75
C GLY A 341 -13.50 -7.98 -25.28
N THR A 342 -14.50 -7.85 -24.41
CA THR A 342 -15.92 -7.91 -24.78
C THR A 342 -16.42 -6.69 -25.56
N LYS A 343 -15.68 -5.57 -25.55
CA LYS A 343 -16.00 -4.38 -26.36
C LYS A 343 -15.56 -4.49 -27.84
N VAL A 344 -14.71 -5.46 -28.18
CA VAL A 344 -14.17 -5.61 -29.55
C VAL A 344 -14.92 -6.67 -30.36
N THR A 345 -15.80 -7.46 -29.74
CA THR A 345 -16.53 -8.57 -30.42
C THR A 345 -17.93 -8.19 -30.91
N TYR A 346 -18.27 -6.89 -30.96
CA TYR A 346 -19.48 -6.39 -31.63
C TYR A 346 -19.10 -5.37 -32.71
N MET A 347 -18.39 -5.85 -33.72
CA MET A 347 -18.44 -5.43 -35.12
C MET A 347 -18.30 -6.69 -35.96
#